data_AF-A0A6C0EBI7-F1
#
_entry.id   AF-A0A6C0EBI7-F1
#
_cell.length_a   1.000
_cell.length_b   1.000
_cell.length_c   1.000
_cell.angle_alpha   90.00
_cell.angle_beta   90.00
_cell.angle_gamma   90.00
#
_symmetry.space_group_name_H-M   'P 1'
#
loop_
_entity.id
_entity.type
_entity.pdbx_description
1 polymer ?
#
loop_
_entity_poly.entity_id
_entity_poly.type
_entity_poly.pdbx_seq_one_letter_code
_entity_poly.pdbx_strand_id
1 'polypeptide(L)'
;MNDNVLSIENLFPSCGARKYGNGRIDTDLFNGKTNDELNFDSDILLQKIINKRKKIRELHVKYFNICCKKIESADSVGMTDIIFKLPKMIEEINDFDFKDCIEYISKNLKRQKLDTYIINKRTLFVSWKYIELNKYGNKDDSSSDSS
;
A
#
# COMPACT_ATOMS: atom_id res chain seq x y z
N MET A 1 -19.75 23.59 5.41
CA MET A 1 -18.49 22.84 5.32
C MET A 1 -17.98 23.09 3.93
N ASN A 2 -17.04 24.01 3.78
CA ASN A 2 -16.51 24.40 2.47
C ASN A 2 -15.18 23.67 2.30
N ASP A 3 -15.14 22.75 1.35
CA ASP A 3 -13.91 22.11 0.91
C ASP A 3 -13.01 23.17 0.27
N ASN A 4 -11.90 23.50 0.95
CA ASN A 4 -10.82 24.29 0.37
C ASN A 4 -10.12 23.44 -0.69
N VAL A 5 -10.67 23.42 -1.90
CA VAL A 5 -9.98 22.93 -3.08
C VAL A 5 -8.91 23.97 -3.44
N LEU A 6 -7.70 23.76 -2.93
CA LEU A 6 -6.51 24.49 -3.34
C LEU A 6 -6.07 24.00 -4.72
N SER A 7 -6.68 24.56 -5.76
CA SER A 7 -6.22 24.38 -7.15
C SER A 7 -5.01 25.27 -7.41
N ILE A 8 -3.98 24.76 -8.10
CA ILE A 8 -2.79 25.52 -8.53
C ILE A 8 -3.17 26.77 -9.33
N GLU A 9 -4.29 26.75 -10.04
CA GLU A 9 -4.85 27.87 -10.79
C GLU A 9 -5.20 29.08 -9.90
N ASN A 10 -5.44 28.88 -8.60
CA ASN A 10 -5.68 29.96 -7.64
C ASN A 10 -4.40 30.63 -7.12
N LEU A 11 -3.23 30.01 -7.32
CA LEU A 11 -1.94 30.52 -6.85
C LEU A 11 -1.26 31.42 -7.87
N PHE A 12 -1.59 31.27 -9.15
CA PHE A 12 -1.04 32.08 -10.23
C PHE A 12 -2.18 32.65 -11.07
N PRO A 13 -2.78 33.78 -10.64
CA PRO A 13 -3.77 34.45 -11.48
C PRO A 13 -3.09 34.83 -12.80
N SER A 14 -3.53 34.15 -13.86
CA SER A 14 -3.03 34.36 -15.21
C SER A 14 -3.11 35.85 -15.56
N CYS A 15 -2.02 36.34 -16.15
CA CYS A 15 -1.70 37.73 -16.38
C CYS A 15 -2.90 38.56 -16.86
N GLY A 16 -3.37 39.50 -16.06
CA GLY A 16 -4.52 40.35 -16.40
C GLY A 16 -4.98 41.28 -15.27
N ALA A 17 -4.28 42.40 -15.12
CA ALA A 17 -4.69 43.66 -14.45
C ALA A 17 -5.64 43.57 -13.23
N ARG A 18 -5.08 43.64 -12.01
CA ARG A 18 -5.79 44.13 -10.82
C ARG A 18 -5.24 45.49 -10.41
N LYS A 19 -6.12 46.51 -10.39
CA LYS A 19 -5.86 47.81 -9.78
C LYS A 19 -5.72 47.62 -8.28
N TYR A 20 -4.52 47.78 -7.74
CA TYR A 20 -4.26 47.72 -6.30
C TYR A 20 -4.75 49.02 -5.65
N GLY A 21 -5.79 48.91 -4.83
CA GLY A 21 -6.06 49.88 -3.77
C GLY A 21 -5.00 49.75 -2.68
N ASN A 22 -4.67 50.89 -2.05
CA ASN A 22 -3.67 51.06 -0.99
C ASN A 22 -3.71 49.98 0.11
N GLY A 23 -2.98 48.89 -0.10
CA GLY A 23 -2.61 47.93 0.93
C GLY A 23 -1.11 47.68 0.79
N ARG A 24 -0.31 48.40 1.58
CA ARG A 24 1.14 48.14 1.66
C ARG A 24 1.30 46.70 2.12
N ILE A 25 1.86 45.85 1.27
CA ILE A 25 2.34 44.53 1.66
C ILE A 25 3.52 44.78 2.59
N ASP A 26 3.35 44.42 3.85
CA ASP A 26 4.39 44.52 4.87
C ASP A 26 5.42 43.41 4.62
N THR A 27 6.44 43.71 3.82
CA THR A 27 7.51 42.78 3.44
C THR A 27 8.47 42.48 4.59
N ASP A 28 8.37 43.22 5.70
CA ASP A 28 9.29 43.11 6.83
C ASP A 28 9.02 41.87 7.72
N LEU A 29 7.89 41.19 7.55
CA LEU A 29 7.60 39.90 8.19
C LEU A 29 8.41 38.72 7.60
N PHE A 30 9.00 38.88 6.41
CA PHE A 30 9.85 37.86 5.78
C PHE A 30 11.34 38.04 6.07
N ASN A 31 11.72 39.11 6.78
CA ASN A 31 13.12 39.43 7.08
C ASN A 31 13.62 38.79 8.39
N GLY A 32 13.18 37.56 8.66
CA GLY A 32 13.76 36.71 9.68
C GLY A 32 15.02 36.03 9.15
N LYS A 33 16.18 36.68 9.35
CA LYS A 33 17.56 36.13 9.25
C LYS A 33 17.66 34.71 8.67
N THR A 34 17.67 34.57 7.35
CA THR A 34 17.93 33.30 6.67
C THR A 34 19.44 33.08 6.53
N ASN A 35 20.08 32.57 7.58
CA ASN A 35 21.45 32.05 7.49
C ASN A 35 21.52 30.57 7.90
N ASP A 36 20.51 29.81 7.49
CA ASP A 36 20.68 28.39 7.17
C ASP A 36 20.22 28.26 5.73
N GLU A 37 21.16 28.21 4.78
CA GLU A 37 20.83 27.73 3.44
C GLU A 37 20.21 26.34 3.63
N LEU A 38 18.89 26.25 3.47
CA LEU A 38 18.21 24.97 3.43
C LEU A 38 18.86 24.20 2.29
N ASN A 39 19.75 23.26 2.63
CA ASN A 39 20.40 22.35 1.69
C ASN A 39 19.35 21.36 1.19
N PHE A 40 18.43 21.87 0.38
CA PHE A 40 17.34 21.14 -0.23
C PHE A 40 17.85 20.58 -1.54
N ASP A 41 18.44 19.39 -1.43
CA ASP A 41 18.94 18.63 -2.57
C ASP A 41 17.83 17.68 -3.07
N SER A 42 17.57 17.73 -4.38
CA SER A 42 16.63 16.82 -5.05
C SER A 42 17.02 15.35 -4.88
N ASP A 43 18.31 15.05 -4.74
CA ASP A 43 18.78 13.68 -4.53
C ASP A 43 18.36 13.14 -3.16
N ILE A 44 18.33 13.99 -2.12
CA ILE A 44 17.82 13.63 -0.80
C ILE A 44 16.34 13.25 -0.88
N LEU A 45 15.55 13.98 -1.67
CA LEU A 45 14.14 13.65 -1.89
C LEU A 45 13.96 12.32 -2.62
N LEU A 46 14.76 12.08 -3.66
CA LEU A 46 14.73 10.83 -4.41
C LEU A 46 15.06 9.63 -3.51
N GLN A 47 16.09 9.76 -2.67
CA GLN A 47 16.46 8.74 -1.68
C GLN A 47 15.32 8.47 -0.69
N LYS A 48 14.64 9.51 -0.20
CA LYS A 48 13.46 9.35 0.68
C LYS A 48 12.33 8.57 0.00
N ILE A 49 12.04 8.86 -1.26
CA ILE A 49 11.00 8.14 -2.03
C ILE A 49 11.39 6.66 -2.22
N ILE A 50 12.64 6.37 -2.59
CA ILE A 50 13.13 5.00 -2.76
C ILE A 50 13.05 4.22 -1.45
N ASN A 51 13.53 4.81 -0.35
CA ASN A 51 13.50 4.18 0.97
C ASN A 51 12.07 3.92 1.45
N LYS A 52 11.14 4.84 1.17
CA LYS A 52 9.71 4.66 1.48
C LYS A 52 9.11 3.46 0.75
N ARG A 53 9.35 3.36 -0.57
CA ARG A 53 8.88 2.20 -1.37
C ARG A 53 9.47 0.88 -0.87
N LYS A 54 10.75 0.88 -0.49
CA LYS A 54 11.42 -0.29 0.08
C LYS A 54 10.75 -0.75 1.37
N LYS A 55 10.51 0.17 2.31
CA LYS A 55 9.84 -0.14 3.59
C LYS A 55 8.41 -0.67 3.39
N ILE A 56 7.63 -0.10 2.47
CA ILE A 56 6.28 -0.60 2.15
C ILE A 56 6.35 -2.05 1.66
N ARG A 57 7.30 -2.35 0.76
CA ARG A 57 7.52 -3.71 0.27
C ARG A 57 7.92 -4.67 1.40
N GLU A 58 8.79 -4.24 2.30
CA GLU A 58 9.18 -5.03 3.49
C GLU A 58 7.98 -5.34 4.38
N LEU A 59 7.07 -4.39 4.58
CA LEU A 59 5.82 -4.61 5.31
C LEU A 59 4.91 -5.64 4.63
N HIS A 60 4.74 -5.56 3.31
CA HIS A 60 3.97 -6.57 2.56
C HIS A 60 4.54 -7.98 2.75
N VAL A 61 5.87 -8.13 2.67
CA VAL A 61 6.55 -9.40 2.92
C VAL A 61 6.39 -9.85 4.38
N LYS A 62 6.54 -8.94 5.35
CA LYS A 62 6.36 -9.21 6.78
C LYS A 62 4.98 -9.78 7.05
N TYR A 63 3.91 -9.14 6.57
CA TYR A 63 2.54 -9.63 6.82
C TYR A 63 2.20 -10.90 6.04
N PHE A 64 2.77 -11.08 4.84
CA PHE A 64 2.68 -12.36 4.14
C PHE A 64 3.28 -13.50 4.97
N ASN A 65 4.49 -13.32 5.50
CA ASN A 65 5.14 -14.33 6.36
C ASN A 65 4.34 -14.61 7.63
N ILE A 66 3.74 -13.58 8.25
CA ILE A 66 2.86 -13.76 9.42
C ILE A 66 1.62 -14.58 9.03
N CYS A 67 1.05 -14.33 7.83
CA CYS A 67 -0.07 -15.13 7.33
C CYS A 67 0.33 -16.59 7.15
N CYS A 68 1.48 -16.88 6.54
CA CYS A 68 1.97 -18.26 6.38
C CYS A 68 2.16 -18.97 7.72
N LYS A 69 2.78 -18.32 8.71
CA LYS A 69 2.94 -18.89 10.06
C LYS A 69 1.60 -19.21 10.73
N LYS A 70 0.57 -18.39 10.49
CA LYS A 70 -0.78 -18.66 11.00
C LYS A 70 -1.42 -19.88 10.31
N ILE A 71 -1.18 -20.06 9.02
CA ILE A 71 -1.62 -21.26 8.28
C ILE A 71 -0.95 -22.50 8.89
N GLU A 72 0.39 -22.49 9.04
CA GLU A 72 1.14 -23.60 9.64
C GLU A 72 0.66 -23.94 11.06
N SER A 73 0.40 -22.92 11.88
CA SER A 73 -0.10 -23.11 13.25
C SER A 73 -1.52 -23.71 13.25
N ALA A 74 -2.39 -23.28 12.34
CA ALA A 74 -3.75 -23.80 12.21
C ALA A 74 -3.76 -25.24 11.66
N ASP A 75 -2.87 -25.54 10.72
CA ASP A 75 -2.67 -26.88 10.17
C ASP A 75 -2.20 -27.87 11.25
N SER A 76 -1.29 -27.43 12.13
CA SER A 76 -0.82 -28.28 13.25
C SER A 76 -1.91 -28.69 14.25
N VAL A 77 -3.06 -28.01 14.25
CA VAL A 77 -4.23 -28.34 15.08
C VAL A 77 -5.39 -28.92 14.26
N GLY A 78 -5.14 -29.28 12.99
CA GLY A 78 -6.12 -29.94 12.11
C GLY A 78 -7.17 -29.01 11.50
N MET A 79 -6.95 -27.69 11.53
CA MET A 79 -7.81 -26.74 10.81
C MET A 79 -7.37 -26.63 9.35
N THR A 80 -8.30 -26.25 8.47
CA THR A 80 -8.06 -26.10 7.03
C THR A 80 -8.29 -24.68 6.51
N ASP A 81 -8.68 -23.79 7.40
CA ASP A 81 -9.13 -22.44 7.08
C ASP A 81 -8.79 -21.47 8.20
N ILE A 82 -8.54 -20.21 7.82
CA ILE A 82 -8.26 -19.12 8.76
C ILE A 82 -8.89 -17.80 8.28
N ILE A 83 -9.20 -16.96 9.25
CA ILE A 83 -9.43 -15.53 9.03
C ILE A 83 -8.16 -14.77 9.40
N PHE A 84 -7.43 -14.30 8.39
CA PHE A 84 -6.28 -13.44 8.56
C PHE A 84 -6.69 -11.98 8.60
N LYS A 85 -6.19 -11.23 9.59
CA LYS A 85 -6.51 -9.80 9.78
C LYS A 85 -5.25 -9.00 10.04
N LEU A 86 -5.10 -7.90 9.29
CA LEU A 86 -4.04 -6.91 9.50
C LEU A 86 -4.34 -6.07 10.76
N PRO A 87 -3.30 -5.55 11.45
CA PRO A 87 -3.47 -4.67 12.59
C PRO A 87 -4.18 -3.37 12.22
N LYS A 88 -4.76 -2.69 13.22
CA LYS A 88 -5.55 -1.48 12.97
C LYS A 88 -4.71 -0.27 12.55
N MET A 89 -3.49 -0.18 13.08
CA MET A 89 -2.55 0.91 12.84
C MET A 89 -1.17 0.33 12.58
N ILE A 90 -0.44 0.96 11.66
CA ILE A 90 0.96 0.70 11.37
C ILE A 90 1.63 2.06 11.43
N GLU A 91 2.29 2.36 12.55
CA GLU A 91 2.89 3.67 12.81
C GLU A 91 4.13 3.95 11.94
N GLU A 92 4.68 2.90 11.31
CA GLU A 92 5.95 2.96 10.61
C GLU A 92 5.89 3.74 9.27
N ILE A 93 4.72 3.81 8.61
CA ILE A 93 4.57 4.41 7.27
C ILE A 93 3.15 4.98 7.04
N ASN A 94 3.04 6.29 6.85
CA ASN A 94 1.75 6.98 6.60
C ASN A 94 1.05 6.58 5.28
N ASP A 95 1.80 6.14 4.27
CA ASP A 95 1.26 5.80 2.95
C ASP A 95 0.99 4.30 2.79
N PHE A 96 1.00 3.53 3.88
CA PHE A 96 0.72 2.11 3.79
C PHE A 96 -0.77 1.87 3.50
N ASP A 97 -1.09 1.34 2.32
CA ASP A 97 -2.44 0.90 2.01
C ASP A 97 -2.64 -0.56 2.44
N PHE A 98 -3.55 -0.75 3.40
CA PHE A 98 -3.95 -2.08 3.85
C PHE A 98 -4.55 -2.93 2.72
N LYS A 99 -5.29 -2.31 1.80
CA LYS A 99 -5.93 -3.02 0.69
C LYS A 99 -4.87 -3.65 -0.21
N ASP A 100 -3.86 -2.87 -0.60
CA ASP A 100 -2.73 -3.35 -1.41
C ASP A 100 -1.99 -4.49 -0.72
N CYS A 101 -1.79 -4.41 0.60
CA CYS A 101 -1.17 -5.49 1.35
C CYS A 101 -2.02 -6.77 1.34
N ILE A 102 -3.34 -6.67 1.53
CA ILE A 102 -4.24 -7.83 1.48
C ILE A 102 -4.24 -8.45 0.07
N GLU A 103 -4.26 -7.64 -0.98
CA GLU A 103 -4.17 -8.10 -2.36
C GLU A 103 -2.83 -8.78 -2.65
N TYR A 104 -1.73 -8.21 -2.15
CA TYR A 104 -0.40 -8.81 -2.24
C TYR A 104 -0.36 -10.20 -1.60
N ILE A 105 -0.88 -10.34 -0.38
CA ILE A 105 -0.92 -11.62 0.34
C ILE A 105 -1.79 -12.61 -0.43
N SER A 106 -3.01 -12.20 -0.80
CA SER A 106 -3.96 -13.02 -1.55
C SER A 106 -3.38 -13.55 -2.86
N LYS A 107 -2.71 -12.70 -3.64
CA LYS A 107 -2.05 -13.08 -4.89
C LYS A 107 -0.94 -14.11 -4.68
N ASN A 108 -0.13 -13.95 -3.64
CA ASN A 108 0.96 -14.88 -3.36
C ASN A 108 0.44 -16.24 -2.85
N LEU A 109 -0.61 -16.27 -2.04
CA LEU A 109 -1.24 -17.52 -1.58
C LEU A 109 -1.92 -18.26 -2.75
N LYS A 110 -2.64 -17.55 -3.62
CA LYS A 110 -3.24 -18.13 -4.84
C LYS A 110 -2.20 -18.76 -5.77
N ARG A 111 -1.02 -18.16 -5.91
CA ARG A 111 0.11 -18.76 -6.65
C ARG A 111 0.55 -20.10 -6.06
N GLN A 112 0.35 -20.30 -4.77
CA GLN A 112 0.63 -21.56 -4.07
C GLN A 112 -0.57 -22.53 -4.06
N LYS A 113 -1.62 -22.25 -4.86
CA LYS A 113 -2.83 -23.07 -4.98
C LYS A 113 -3.71 -23.09 -3.73
N LEU A 114 -3.60 -22.06 -2.90
CA LEU A 114 -4.48 -21.82 -1.76
C LEU A 114 -5.67 -20.96 -2.20
N ASP A 115 -6.84 -21.28 -1.66
CA ASP A 115 -8.05 -20.52 -1.90
C ASP A 115 -8.08 -19.31 -0.98
N THR A 116 -8.40 -18.14 -1.54
CA THR A 116 -8.48 -16.91 -0.77
C THR A 116 -9.67 -16.06 -1.16
N TYR A 117 -10.27 -15.40 -0.17
CA TYR A 117 -11.38 -14.48 -0.35
C TYR A 117 -11.16 -13.20 0.49
N ILE A 118 -11.14 -12.06 -0.19
CA ILE A 118 -10.94 -10.76 0.47
C ILE A 118 -12.27 -10.32 1.07
N ILE A 119 -12.36 -10.33 2.40
CA ILE A 119 -13.59 -9.94 3.11
C ILE A 119 -13.71 -8.41 3.17
N ASN A 120 -12.60 -7.73 3.46
CA ASN A 120 -12.52 -6.27 3.48
C ASN A 120 -11.07 -5.82 3.29
N LYS A 121 -10.82 -4.50 3.33
CA LYS A 121 -9.49 -3.89 3.13
C LYS A 121 -8.39 -4.42 4.07
N ARG A 122 -8.73 -5.09 5.17
CA ARG A 122 -7.79 -5.59 6.18
C ARG A 122 -7.97 -7.06 6.52
N THR A 123 -8.91 -7.76 5.89
CA THR A 123 -9.30 -9.11 6.31
C THR A 123 -9.37 -10.03 5.10
N LEU A 124 -8.69 -11.16 5.22
CA LEU A 124 -8.55 -12.18 4.20
C LEU A 124 -8.98 -13.52 4.79
N PHE A 125 -9.94 -14.18 4.15
CA PHE A 125 -10.20 -15.60 4.37
C PHE A 125 -9.21 -16.41 3.52
N VAL A 126 -8.66 -17.46 4.11
CA VAL A 126 -7.73 -18.39 3.45
C VAL A 126 -8.18 -19.81 3.75
N SER A 127 -8.20 -20.67 2.75
CA SER A 127 -8.49 -22.10 2.88
C SER A 127 -7.50 -22.93 2.06
N TRP A 128 -7.11 -24.08 2.62
CA TRP A 128 -6.33 -25.12 1.93
C TRP A 128 -7.04 -26.46 1.90
N LYS A 129 -8.35 -26.47 2.21
CA LYS A 129 -9.17 -27.69 2.21
C LYS A 129 -9.10 -28.49 0.90
N TYR A 130 -8.94 -27.81 -0.23
CA TYR A 130 -8.89 -28.43 -1.56
C TYR A 130 -7.51 -28.32 -2.23
N ILE A 131 -6.43 -28.20 -1.43
CA ILE A 131 -5.07 -27.98 -1.98
C ILE A 131 -4.60 -29.11 -2.90
N GLU A 132 -5.00 -30.35 -2.64
CA GLU A 132 -4.68 -31.50 -3.48
C GLU A 132 -5.35 -31.36 -4.85
N LEU A 133 -6.66 -31.10 -4.88
CA LEU A 133 -7.41 -30.85 -6.11
C LEU A 133 -6.82 -29.67 -6.89
N ASN A 134 -6.48 -28.58 -6.21
CA ASN A 134 -5.92 -27.38 -6.84
C ASN A 134 -4.52 -27.60 -7.43
N LYS A 135 -3.75 -28.58 -6.92
CA LYS A 135 -2.41 -28.93 -7.42
C LYS A 135 -2.43 -30.01 -8.49
N TYR A 136 -3.30 -31.01 -8.38
CA TYR A 136 -3.28 -32.22 -9.21
C TYR A 136 -4.42 -32.32 -10.20
N GLY A 137 -5.56 -31.66 -9.96
CA GLY A 137 -6.75 -31.74 -10.82
C GLY A 137 -6.59 -31.15 -12.23
N ASN A 138 -5.45 -30.53 -12.55
CA ASN A 138 -5.13 -30.03 -13.90
C ASN A 138 -4.29 -31.00 -14.74
N LYS A 139 -4.01 -32.23 -14.26
CA LYS A 139 -3.15 -33.19 -14.98
C LYS A 139 -3.89 -34.22 -15.83
N ASP A 140 -5.18 -34.42 -15.62
CA ASP A 140 -5.91 -35.55 -16.20
C ASP A 140 -6.59 -35.26 -17.56
N ASP A 141 -6.52 -34.02 -18.06
CA ASP A 141 -7.12 -33.63 -19.35
C ASP A 141 -6.15 -33.71 -20.56
N SER A 142 -4.92 -34.22 -20.38
CA SER A 142 -3.90 -34.25 -21.46
C SER A 142 -3.47 -35.65 -21.93
N SER A 143 -4.21 -36.71 -21.57
CA SER A 143 -3.86 -38.10 -21.92
C SER A 143 -5.00 -38.90 -22.57
N SER A 144 -5.82 -38.24 -23.39
CA SER A 144 -6.80 -38.90 -24.28
C SER A 144 -6.65 -38.42 -25.72
N ASP A 145 -5.54 -38.79 -26.36
CA ASP A 145 -5.47 -38.96 -27.82
C ASP A 145 -4.22 -39.77 -28.16
N SER A 146 -4.42 -41.06 -28.43
CA SER A 146 -3.61 -41.97 -29.27
C SER A 146 -4.12 -43.39 -29.04
N SER A 147 -5.18 -43.78 -29.76
CA SER A 147 -5.49 -45.18 -30.08
C SER A 147 -5.25 -45.38 -31.57
#